data_AF-A0A3N5V6S9-F1
#
_entry.id   AF-A0A3N5V6S9-F1
#
_cell.length_a   1.000
_cell.length_b   1.000
_cell.length_c   1.000
_cell.angle_alpha   90.00
_cell.angle_beta   90.00
_cell.angle_gamma   90.00
#
_symmetry.space_group_name_H-M   'P 1'
#
loop_
_entity.id
_entity.type
_entity.pdbx_description
1 polymer ?
#
loop_
_entity_poly.entity_id
_entity_poly.type
_entity_poly.pdbx_seq_one_letter_code
_entity_poly.pdbx_strand_id
1 'polypeptide(L)' 'PKTSGCEECQAEGTDWVALRMCLVCGHVGCCDSSVGLHATRHYKETNHPVMVALPNKQWRWCYVHREYS' A
#
# COMPACT_ATOMS: atom_id res chain seq x y z
N PRO A 1 -2.94 11.28 1.06
CA PRO A 1 -1.71 10.55 1.44
C PRO A 1 -1.13 11.16 2.71
N LYS A 2 -0.84 10.35 3.73
CA LYS A 2 -0.13 10.86 4.92
C LYS A 2 1.36 11.09 4.65
N THR A 3 1.89 10.47 3.61
CA THR A 3 3.30 10.46 3.23
C THR A 3 3.42 10.64 1.71
N SER A 4 4.58 11.10 1.25
CA SER A 4 4.87 11.29 -0.19
C SER A 4 5.20 9.98 -0.92
N GLY A 5 5.47 8.90 -0.19
CA GLY A 5 5.85 7.58 -0.70
C GLY A 5 5.77 6.50 0.38
N CYS A 6 6.36 5.33 0.10
CA CYS A 6 6.52 4.28 1.12
C CYS A 6 7.70 4.63 2.04
N GLU A 7 7.40 4.98 3.28
CA GLU A 7 8.42 5.38 4.27
C GLU A 7 9.33 4.21 4.64
N GLU A 8 8.79 3.00 4.66
CA GLU A 8 9.56 1.79 4.98
C GLU A 8 10.56 1.47 3.89
N CYS A 9 10.19 1.59 2.61
CA CYS A 9 11.17 1.45 1.53
C CYS A 9 12.29 2.48 1.62
N GLN A 10 11.97 3.74 1.97
CA GLN A 10 12.99 4.78 2.16
C GLN A 10 13.91 4.43 3.34
N ALA A 11 13.36 3.96 4.45
CA ALA A 11 14.12 3.56 5.63
C ALA A 11 15.00 2.32 5.37
N GLU A 12 14.51 1.36 4.57
CA GLU A 12 15.22 0.15 4.18
C GLU A 12 16.22 0.39 3.03
N GLY A 13 16.18 1.54 2.36
CA GLY A 13 16.99 1.84 1.18
C GLY A 13 16.60 1.00 -0.04
N THR A 14 15.32 0.63 -0.17
CA THR A 14 14.77 -0.15 -1.27
C THR A 14 13.90 0.68 -2.20
N ASP A 15 13.81 0.25 -3.46
CA ASP A 15 12.89 0.84 -4.44
C ASP A 15 11.51 0.17 -4.39
N TRP A 16 10.50 0.89 -4.87
CA TRP A 16 9.15 0.38 -5.09
C TRP A 16 8.73 0.51 -6.55
N VAL A 17 7.93 -0.45 -7.00
CA VAL A 17 7.35 -0.46 -8.36
C VAL A 17 6.10 0.43 -8.42
N ALA A 18 5.22 0.28 -7.43
CA ALA A 18 3.98 1.04 -7.33
C ALA A 18 3.58 1.23 -5.87
N LEU A 19 2.79 2.27 -5.62
CA LEU A 19 2.35 2.64 -4.29
C LEU A 19 0.85 2.39 -4.11
N ARG A 20 0.48 2.06 -2.87
CA ARG A 20 -0.90 1.91 -2.44
C ARG A 20 -1.11 2.66 -1.14
N MET A 21 -2.25 3.33 -1.02
CA MET A 21 -2.63 4.04 0.19
C MET A 21 -3.80 3.36 0.88
N CYS A 22 -3.68 3.16 2.18
CA CYS A 22 -4.75 2.66 3.03
C CYS A 22 -5.91 3.67 3.10
N LEU A 23 -7.13 3.21 2.77
CA LEU A 23 -8.31 4.05 2.87
C LEU A 23 -8.82 4.21 4.31
N VAL A 24 -8.37 3.36 5.24
CA VAL A 24 -8.75 3.45 6.66
C VAL A 24 -7.92 4.50 7.39
N CYS A 25 -6.60 4.49 7.22
CA CYS A 25 -5.70 5.33 8.02
C CYS A 25 -4.79 6.27 7.22
N GLY A 26 -4.77 6.18 5.88
CA GLY A 26 -3.99 7.04 5.00
C GLY A 26 -2.50 6.69 4.85
N HIS A 27 -2.05 5.60 5.47
CA HIS A 27 -0.69 5.07 5.32
C HIS A 27 -0.40 4.66 3.86
N VAL A 28 0.83 4.88 3.37
CA VAL A 28 1.24 4.54 2.00
C VAL A 28 2.33 3.47 2.06
N GLY A 29 2.06 2.33 1.42
CA GLY A 29 3.01 1.23 1.31
C GLY A 29 3.26 0.83 -0.15
N CYS A 30 4.40 0.18 -0.40
CA CYS A 30 4.70 -0.39 -1.71
C CYS A 30 3.81 -1.62 -2.02
N CYS A 31 3.56 -1.86 -3.32
CA CYS A 31 2.70 -2.95 -3.77
C CYS A 31 3.31 -4.35 -3.56
N ASP A 32 2.51 -5.39 -3.81
CA ASP A 32 2.95 -6.79 -3.74
C ASP A 32 3.98 -7.21 -4.81
N SER A 33 4.19 -6.39 -5.85
CA SER A 33 5.28 -6.59 -6.82
C SER A 33 6.58 -5.89 -6.41
N SER A 34 6.58 -5.12 -5.33
CA SER A 34 7.78 -4.49 -4.78
C SER A 34 8.41 -5.41 -3.74
N VAL A 35 9.74 -5.36 -3.59
CA VAL A 35 10.48 -6.24 -2.66
C VAL A 35 9.98 -6.11 -1.21
N GLY A 36 9.60 -4.89 -0.80
CA GLY A 36 9.14 -4.59 0.55
C GLY A 36 7.76 -5.13 0.92
N LEU A 37 6.84 -5.32 -0.05
CA LEU A 37 5.46 -5.78 0.20
C LEU A 37 4.71 -4.96 1.29
N HIS A 38 5.08 -3.70 1.53
CA HIS A 38 4.67 -2.97 2.74
C HIS A 38 3.17 -2.70 2.82
N ALA A 39 2.46 -2.52 1.70
CA ALA A 39 0.99 -2.41 1.74
C ALA A 39 0.32 -3.69 2.28
N THR A 40 0.90 -4.85 1.95
CA THR A 40 0.40 -6.16 2.42
C THR A 40 0.80 -6.42 3.88
N ARG A 41 2.01 -6.04 4.28
CA ARG A 41 2.47 -6.11 5.68
C ARG A 41 1.59 -5.23 6.57
N HIS A 42 1.35 -3.98 6.15
CA HIS A 42 0.43 -3.05 6.81
C HIS A 42 -0.96 -3.65 7.01
N TYR A 43 -1.52 -4.30 5.98
CA TYR A 43 -2.80 -5.04 6.14
C TYR A 43 -2.71 -6.13 7.20
N LYS A 44 -1.66 -6.97 7.20
CA LYS A 44 -1.51 -8.06 8.17
C LYS A 44 -1.37 -7.58 9.61
N GLU A 45 -0.76 -6.41 9.82
CA GLU A 45 -0.50 -5.84 11.14
C GLU A 45 -1.70 -5.06 11.69
N THR A 46 -2.42 -4.34 10.82
CA THR A 46 -3.49 -3.42 11.23
C THR A 46 -4.89 -3.94 10.93
N ASN A 47 -4.99 -5.00 10.13
CA ASN A 47 -6.24 -5.54 9.60
C ASN A 47 -7.04 -4.53 8.76
N HIS A 48 -6.38 -3.50 8.20
CA HIS A 48 -7.02 -2.51 7.32
C HIS A 48 -7.24 -3.07 5.90
N PRO A 49 -8.48 -3.35 5.48
CA PRO A 49 -8.71 -4.29 4.39
C PRO A 49 -8.58 -3.67 2.99
N VAL A 50 -8.71 -2.35 2.85
CA VAL A 50 -8.80 -1.71 1.53
C VAL A 50 -7.68 -0.69 1.32
N MET A 51 -6.99 -0.85 0.19
CA MET A 51 -6.00 0.10 -0.30
C MET A 51 -6.40 0.65 -1.66
N VAL A 52 -5.98 1.87 -1.98
CA VAL A 52 -6.17 2.51 -3.28
C VAL A 52 -4.83 2.71 -3.98
N ALA A 53 -4.76 2.48 -5.30
CA ALA A 53 -3.55 2.68 -6.08
C ALA A 53 -3.18 4.16 -6.19
N LEU A 54 -1.91 4.52 -5.99
CA LEU A 54 -1.40 5.88 -6.18
C LEU A 54 -0.57 5.98 -7.48
N PRO A 55 -0.41 7.19 -8.07
CA PRO A 55 -0.93 8.48 -7.60
C PRO A 55 -2.40 8.75 -7.98
N ASN A 56 -2.91 8.11 -9.04
CA ASN A 56 -4.16 8.51 -9.69
C ASN A 56 -5.45 7.93 -9.08
N LYS A 57 -5.35 7.09 -8.04
CA LYS A 57 -6.51 6.44 -7.40
C LYS A 57 -7.42 5.66 -8.35
N GLN A 58 -6.81 5.09 -9.40
CA GLN A 58 -7.49 4.42 -10.50
C GLN A 58 -8.30 3.18 -10.10
N TRP A 59 -7.88 2.48 -9.05
CA TRP A 59 -8.57 1.29 -8.54
C TRP A 59 -8.24 1.06 -7.07
N ARG A 60 -9.09 0.29 -6.41
CA ARG A 60 -8.95 -0.18 -5.04
C ARG A 60 -8.74 -1.68 -5.03
N TRP A 61 -8.06 -2.14 -3.99
CA TRP A 61 -7.84 -3.56 -3.73
C TRP A 61 -8.33 -3.88 -2.32
N CYS A 62 -9.21 -4.87 -2.22
CA CYS A 62 -9.66 -5.42 -0.96
C CYS A 62 -8.90 -6.71 -0.66
N TYR A 63 -8.10 -6.74 0.40
CA TYR A 63 -7.34 -7.93 0.80
C TYR A 63 -8.22 -9.09 1.28
N VAL A 64 -9.41 -8.79 1.80
CA VAL A 64 -10.36 -9.80 2.30
C VAL A 64 -11.01 -10.54 1.13
N HIS A 65 -11.52 -9.80 0.14
CA HIS A 65 -12.23 -10.40 -1.00
C HIS A 65 -11.30 -10.76 -2.17
N ARG A 66 -10.06 -10.25 -2.18
CA ARG A 66 -9.08 -10.44 -3.26
C ARG A 66 -9.63 -9.98 -4.62
N GLU A 67 -10.30 -8.84 -4.61
CA GLU A 67 -10.93 -8.23 -5.78
C GLU A 67 -10.52 -6.76 -5.97
N TYR A 68 -10.58 -6.32 -7.23
CA TYR A 68 -10.40 -4.92 -7.62
C TYR A 68 -11.75 -4.21 -7.68
N SER A 69 -11.81 -2.96 -7.23
CA SER A 69 -13.01 -2.11 -7.22
C SER A 69 -12.74 -0.63 -7.49
#